data_AF-A0A934TGE8-F1
#
_entry.id   AF-A0A934TGE8-F1
#
_cell.length_a   1.000
_cell.length_b   1.000
_cell.length_c   1.000
_cell.angle_alpha   90.00
_cell.angle_beta   90.00
_cell.angle_gamma   90.00
#
_symmetry.space_group_name_H-M   'P 1'
#
loop_
_entity.id
_entity.type
_entity.pdbx_description
1 polymer ?
#
loop_
_entity_poly.entity_id
_entity_poly.type
_entity_poly.pdbx_seq_one_letter_code
_entity_poly.pdbx_strand_id
1 'polypeptide(L)'
;MQKIIVLLSIAVWMMSCQQDDIGINTERDNNEKDGIPVKISLSVEDAIDNQTGYVPMTMKRNDDEIKLKISNMYRVIIMKKIGDEIIIDSLATSLVDKSKQSWISIGFKAGENLNDLSLVLTPGEYYISVFTGFNFLEWNSHIRKGGIVANNSLDGTHTYACTYEIGSDSYSNRGIKYLGEEIFSGTTHFTVNKTEDLHSTSNPQLDNMKIVLKRNVTKYRIILHDYVDVDPYNSFFSNYSPPIIRADMVATEGKFVDGLDIWGNPWYNPEAPTKEMGYCTEALVNMIPIEDDGKYYLSTPNARVYAPYFFSKEGDNVKVQLSNFRVNFAVNQRYYKYSGTIEATLLHNNIDGIIFRPGTETEIIEGSPPATNLVLEMDGTKPKSPLEIFNSYAEFNFLQIP
;
A
#
# COMPACT_ATOMS: atom_id res chain seq x y z
N MET A 1 38.70 -25.61 -19.80
CA MET A 1 37.33 -26.05 -20.14
C MET A 1 36.37 -25.99 -18.94
N GLN A 2 36.73 -26.47 -17.74
CA GLN A 2 35.86 -26.38 -16.54
C GLN A 2 35.48 -24.95 -16.10
N LYS A 3 36.35 -23.94 -16.30
CA LYS A 3 36.05 -22.55 -15.92
C LYS A 3 35.00 -21.85 -16.80
N ILE A 4 34.77 -22.34 -18.03
CA ILE A 4 33.76 -21.76 -18.95
C ILE A 4 32.37 -22.33 -18.63
N ILE A 5 32.29 -23.60 -18.21
CA ILE A 5 31.02 -24.23 -17.83
C ILE A 5 30.45 -23.61 -16.55
N VAL A 6 31.31 -23.28 -15.57
CA VAL A 6 30.88 -22.61 -14.32
C VAL A 6 30.32 -21.20 -14.58
N LEU A 7 30.92 -20.44 -15.51
CA LEU A 7 30.41 -19.12 -15.89
C LEU A 7 29.08 -19.21 -16.66
N LEU A 8 28.89 -20.22 -17.52
CA LEU A 8 27.60 -20.44 -18.19
C LEU A 8 26.49 -20.84 -17.21
N SER A 9 26.79 -21.65 -16.18
CA SER A 9 25.80 -22.01 -15.15
C SER A 9 25.40 -20.83 -14.26
N ILE A 10 26.31 -19.88 -14.02
CA ILE A 10 25.98 -18.64 -13.28
C ILE A 10 25.18 -17.67 -14.16
N ALA A 11 25.45 -17.62 -15.48
CA ALA A 11 24.66 -16.83 -16.42
C ALA A 11 23.23 -17.39 -16.61
N VAL A 12 23.04 -18.71 -16.57
CA VAL A 12 21.71 -19.35 -16.62
C VAL A 12 20.92 -19.12 -15.32
N TRP A 13 21.60 -18.98 -14.17
CA TRP A 13 20.96 -18.58 -12.90
C TRP A 13 20.68 -17.07 -12.80
N MET A 14 21.48 -16.21 -13.44
CA MET A 14 21.19 -14.77 -13.53
C MET A 14 20.17 -14.41 -14.63
N MET A 15 19.84 -15.33 -15.53
CA MET A 15 18.73 -15.20 -16.49
C MET A 15 17.41 -15.83 -16.02
N SER A 16 17.37 -16.48 -14.84
CA SER A 16 16.10 -16.85 -14.21
C SER A 16 15.51 -15.73 -13.34
N CYS A 17 16.07 -14.51 -13.44
CA CYS A 17 15.44 -13.28 -12.98
C CYS A 17 14.20 -13.01 -13.85
N GLN A 18 13.08 -13.55 -13.39
CA GLN A 18 11.73 -13.02 -13.52
C GLN A 18 11.46 -12.25 -14.83
N GLN A 19 11.23 -12.99 -15.91
CA GLN A 19 10.74 -12.42 -17.16
C GLN A 19 9.56 -13.23 -17.68
N ASP A 20 8.47 -13.24 -16.90
CA ASP A 20 7.13 -13.68 -17.33
C ASP A 20 6.08 -12.56 -17.21
N ASP A 21 6.49 -11.32 -16.90
CA ASP A 21 5.57 -10.18 -17.01
C ASP A 21 5.53 -9.74 -18.48
N ILE A 22 4.55 -10.26 -19.21
CA ILE A 22 4.13 -9.69 -20.48
C ILE A 22 3.61 -8.29 -20.15
N GLY A 23 4.43 -7.26 -20.39
CA GLY A 23 3.95 -5.89 -20.45
C GLY A 23 2.79 -5.86 -21.45
N ILE A 24 1.65 -5.27 -21.07
CA ILE A 24 0.48 -5.17 -21.93
C ILE A 24 0.78 -4.17 -23.06
N ASN A 25 1.55 -4.62 -24.04
CA ASN A 25 1.50 -4.16 -25.41
C ASN A 25 0.81 -5.28 -26.19
N THR A 26 -0.48 -5.12 -26.40
CA THR A 26 -1.34 -5.91 -27.30
C THR A 26 -0.94 -5.74 -28.78
N GLU A 27 0.36 -5.64 -29.08
CA GLU A 27 0.91 -5.58 -30.42
C GLU A 27 2.26 -6.30 -30.46
N ARG A 28 2.24 -7.64 -30.44
CA ARG A 28 3.17 -8.55 -31.14
C ARG A 28 3.03 -9.98 -30.62
N ASP A 29 1.88 -10.58 -30.93
CA ASP A 29 1.89 -11.94 -31.47
C ASP A 29 0.66 -12.08 -32.37
N ASN A 30 0.81 -11.59 -33.61
CA ASN A 30 -0.20 -11.61 -34.67
C ASN A 30 -0.48 -13.04 -35.21
N ASN A 31 -0.46 -14.06 -34.36
CA ASN A 31 -0.62 -15.46 -34.76
C ASN A 31 -1.74 -16.23 -34.04
N GLU A 32 -2.43 -15.67 -33.04
CA GLU A 32 -3.68 -16.28 -32.55
C GLU A 32 -4.87 -15.79 -33.39
N LYS A 33 -5.19 -16.56 -34.44
CA LYS A 33 -6.31 -16.29 -35.37
C LYS A 33 -7.70 -16.28 -34.72
N ASP A 34 -7.83 -16.58 -33.43
CA ASP A 34 -9.10 -16.79 -32.72
C ASP A 34 -9.28 -15.93 -31.44
N GLY A 35 -8.39 -14.96 -31.20
CA GLY A 35 -8.45 -14.09 -30.03
C GLY A 35 -9.54 -13.01 -30.14
N ILE A 36 -10.32 -12.82 -29.08
CA ILE A 36 -11.41 -11.82 -29.00
C ILE A 36 -10.95 -10.66 -28.11
N PRO A 37 -11.01 -9.40 -28.60
CA PRO A 37 -10.66 -8.24 -27.79
C PRO A 37 -11.70 -8.03 -26.69
N VAL A 38 -11.22 -7.77 -25.48
CA VAL A 38 -12.03 -7.47 -24.29
C VAL A 38 -11.52 -6.19 -23.67
N LYS A 39 -12.44 -5.29 -23.32
CA LYS A 39 -12.14 -4.00 -22.71
C LYS A 39 -12.80 -3.92 -21.33
N ILE A 40 -12.00 -3.70 -20.30
CA ILE A 40 -12.45 -3.71 -18.91
C ILE A 40 -12.12 -2.36 -18.28
N SER A 41 -13.15 -1.64 -17.86
CA SER A 41 -13.00 -0.41 -17.10
C SER A 41 -12.66 -0.69 -15.65
N LEU A 42 -11.68 0.04 -15.13
CA LEU A 42 -11.18 -0.08 -13.77
C LEU A 42 -11.54 1.19 -13.00
N SER A 43 -12.19 1.04 -11.84
CA SER A 43 -12.64 2.18 -11.03
C SER A 43 -12.34 1.98 -9.54
N VAL A 44 -12.12 3.07 -8.82
CA VAL A 44 -11.88 3.11 -7.37
C VAL A 44 -12.97 3.87 -6.61
N GLU A 45 -14.06 4.26 -7.28
CA GLU A 45 -15.07 5.25 -6.84
C GLU A 45 -15.62 5.01 -5.42
N ASP A 46 -15.97 3.77 -5.06
CA ASP A 46 -16.57 3.46 -3.74
C ASP A 46 -15.54 3.37 -2.59
N ALA A 47 -14.24 3.43 -2.90
CA ALA A 47 -13.15 3.21 -1.94
C ALA A 47 -12.45 4.52 -1.52
N ILE A 48 -12.79 5.66 -2.14
CA ILE A 48 -12.09 6.94 -1.96
C ILE A 48 -12.60 7.74 -0.74
N ASP A 49 -13.89 7.64 -0.43
CA ASP A 49 -14.47 8.24 0.78
C ASP A 49 -14.19 7.31 1.96
N ASN A 50 -12.95 7.35 2.45
CA ASN A 50 -12.52 6.66 3.65
C ASN A 50 -13.61 6.83 4.73
N GLN A 51 -14.13 5.75 5.31
CA GLN A 51 -15.11 5.81 6.41
C GLN A 51 -14.47 6.29 7.73
N THR A 52 -13.54 7.23 7.62
CA THR A 52 -13.02 8.01 8.72
C THR A 52 -14.20 8.74 9.34
N GLY A 53 -14.48 8.54 10.63
CA GLY A 53 -15.46 9.35 11.39
C GLY A 53 -15.11 10.86 11.45
N TYR A 54 -14.11 11.29 10.69
CA TYR A 54 -13.68 12.66 10.48
C TYR A 54 -14.44 13.26 9.30
N VAL A 55 -15.56 13.91 9.60
CA VAL A 55 -16.21 14.81 8.66
C VAL A 55 -15.40 16.12 8.67
N PRO A 56 -14.94 16.65 7.53
CA PRO A 56 -14.29 17.96 7.49
C PRO A 56 -15.24 19.01 8.08
N MET A 57 -14.85 19.64 9.19
CA MET A 57 -15.75 20.59 9.87
C MET A 57 -15.92 21.93 9.14
N THR A 58 -15.14 22.20 8.10
CA THR A 58 -15.36 23.29 7.15
C THR A 58 -14.39 23.12 6.00
N MET A 59 -14.83 22.79 4.77
CA MET A 59 -14.19 23.33 3.56
C MET A 59 -15.20 23.30 2.41
N LYS A 60 -15.26 24.43 1.71
CA LYS A 60 -15.62 24.53 0.30
C LYS A 60 -14.93 23.35 -0.43
N ARG A 61 -15.69 22.53 -1.14
CA ARG A 61 -15.18 21.42 -1.97
C ARG A 61 -13.96 21.92 -2.75
N ASN A 62 -12.76 21.40 -2.45
CA ASN A 62 -11.59 21.65 -3.28
C ASN A 62 -11.55 20.53 -4.31
N ASP A 63 -12.04 20.83 -5.51
CA ASP A 63 -12.12 19.86 -6.61
C ASP A 63 -10.73 19.39 -7.07
N ASP A 64 -9.65 20.05 -6.62
CA ASP A 64 -8.26 19.68 -6.90
C ASP A 64 -7.60 18.79 -5.83
N GLU A 65 -8.29 18.47 -4.73
CA GLU A 65 -7.74 17.64 -3.65
C GLU A 65 -7.44 16.21 -4.15
N ILE A 66 -6.18 15.77 -3.96
CA ILE A 66 -5.81 14.38 -4.22
C ILE A 66 -6.44 13.50 -3.12
N LYS A 67 -7.18 12.49 -3.55
CA LYS A 67 -7.93 11.55 -2.70
C LYS A 67 -7.41 10.13 -2.72
N LEU A 68 -6.50 9.81 -3.64
CA LEU A 68 -5.86 8.51 -3.75
C LEU A 68 -4.44 8.66 -4.30
N LYS A 69 -3.50 7.87 -3.80
CA LYS A 69 -2.15 7.73 -4.37
C LYS A 69 -1.76 6.26 -4.45
N ILE A 70 -1.39 5.84 -5.65
CA ILE A 70 -0.94 4.49 -5.96
C ILE A 70 0.26 4.54 -6.90
N SER A 71 1.12 3.52 -6.88
CA SER A 71 2.10 3.28 -7.95
C SER A 71 1.43 3.35 -9.33
N ASN A 72 2.13 3.88 -10.34
CA ASN A 72 1.64 3.91 -11.72
C ASN A 72 1.66 2.52 -12.39
N MET A 73 1.24 1.48 -11.69
CA MET A 73 1.20 0.11 -12.18
C MET A 73 0.02 -0.64 -11.57
N TYR A 74 -0.58 -1.52 -12.34
CA TYR A 74 -1.44 -2.58 -11.83
C TYR A 74 -0.99 -3.95 -12.36
N ARG A 75 -1.20 -4.98 -11.55
CA ARG A 75 -1.00 -6.38 -11.90
C ARG A 75 -2.35 -7.05 -12.12
N VAL A 76 -2.43 -7.90 -13.14
CA VAL A 76 -3.63 -8.64 -13.51
C VAL A 76 -3.32 -10.13 -13.46
N ILE A 77 -4.18 -10.89 -12.79
CA ILE A 77 -4.20 -12.34 -12.81
C ILE A 77 -5.41 -12.76 -13.64
N ILE A 78 -5.15 -13.40 -14.78
CA ILE A 78 -6.17 -13.86 -15.71
C ILE A 78 -6.30 -15.36 -15.52
N MET A 79 -7.49 -15.79 -15.13
CA MET A 79 -7.80 -17.18 -14.83
C MET A 79 -8.90 -17.67 -15.75
N LYS A 80 -8.78 -18.92 -16.20
CA LYS A 80 -9.74 -19.56 -17.10
C LYS A 80 -10.26 -20.84 -16.45
N LYS A 81 -11.56 -21.08 -16.58
CA LYS A 81 -12.15 -22.34 -16.15
C LYS A 81 -11.98 -23.40 -17.24
N ILE A 82 -11.48 -24.57 -16.84
CA ILE A 82 -11.31 -25.75 -17.69
C ILE A 82 -11.90 -26.94 -16.95
N GLY A 83 -13.05 -27.43 -17.43
CA GLY A 83 -13.82 -28.44 -16.70
C GLY A 83 -14.25 -27.91 -15.34
N ASP A 84 -13.85 -28.62 -14.28
CA ASP A 84 -14.15 -28.29 -12.89
C ASP A 84 -13.03 -27.49 -12.20
N GLU A 85 -11.98 -27.13 -12.93
CA GLU A 85 -10.82 -26.42 -12.40
C GLU A 85 -10.77 -24.98 -12.92
N ILE A 86 -10.31 -24.06 -12.09
CA ILE A 86 -9.90 -22.72 -12.49
C ILE A 86 -8.38 -22.69 -12.50
N ILE A 87 -7.82 -22.37 -13.66
CA ILE A 87 -6.38 -22.33 -13.89
C ILE A 87 -5.92 -20.91 -14.21
N ILE A 88 -4.67 -20.60 -13.89
CA ILE A 88 -4.02 -19.35 -14.31
C ILE A 88 -3.73 -19.46 -15.81
N ASP A 89 -4.41 -18.63 -16.60
CA ASP A 89 -4.23 -18.58 -18.06
C ASP A 89 -3.03 -17.68 -18.42
N SER A 90 -2.95 -16.51 -17.78
CA SER A 90 -1.85 -15.57 -17.96
C SER A 90 -1.74 -14.58 -16.80
N LEU A 91 -0.59 -13.92 -16.73
CA LEU A 91 -0.31 -12.81 -15.82
C LEU A 91 0.07 -11.60 -16.68
N ALA A 92 -0.34 -10.43 -16.25
CA ALA A 92 -0.03 -9.20 -16.96
C ALA A 92 0.26 -8.05 -16.00
N THR A 93 1.04 -7.09 -16.48
CA THR A 93 1.32 -5.85 -15.77
C THR A 93 1.25 -4.67 -16.73
N SER A 94 0.62 -3.59 -16.29
CA SER A 94 0.40 -2.40 -17.11
C SER A 94 0.34 -1.15 -16.26
N LEU A 95 0.36 0.01 -16.92
CA LEU A 95 0.34 1.32 -16.29
C LEU A 95 -1.09 1.76 -16.01
N VAL A 96 -1.27 2.39 -14.85
CA VAL A 96 -2.54 3.03 -14.48
C VAL A 96 -2.77 4.29 -15.34
N ASP A 97 -1.71 5.08 -15.54
CA ASP A 97 -1.59 6.22 -16.48
C ASP A 97 -0.46 5.93 -17.48
N LYS A 98 -0.85 5.63 -18.73
CA LYS A 98 0.10 5.33 -19.83
C LYS A 98 0.95 6.53 -20.26
N SER A 99 0.58 7.76 -19.88
CA SER A 99 1.35 8.97 -20.19
C SER A 99 2.54 9.19 -19.25
N LYS A 100 2.65 8.37 -18.21
CA LYS A 100 3.60 8.52 -17.11
C LYS A 100 4.49 7.28 -16.99
N GLN A 101 5.66 7.43 -16.39
CA GLN A 101 6.60 6.31 -16.18
C GLN A 101 6.11 5.37 -15.07
N SER A 102 6.53 4.11 -15.10
CA SER A 102 6.08 3.08 -14.13
C SER A 102 6.48 3.35 -12.68
N TRP A 103 7.63 3.97 -12.47
CA TRP A 103 8.20 4.20 -11.13
C TRP A 103 7.66 5.46 -10.43
N ILE A 104 6.74 6.20 -11.05
CA ILE A 104 6.09 7.33 -10.39
C ILE A 104 4.81 6.87 -9.69
N SER A 105 4.43 7.55 -8.61
CA SER A 105 3.09 7.41 -8.07
C SER A 105 2.13 8.40 -8.71
N ILE A 106 0.88 8.00 -8.90
CA ILE A 106 -0.19 8.82 -9.47
C ILE A 106 -1.17 9.21 -8.37
N GLY A 107 -1.47 10.50 -8.28
CA GLY A 107 -2.55 11.03 -7.46
C GLY A 107 -3.85 11.05 -8.25
N PHE A 108 -4.94 10.55 -7.66
CA PHE A 108 -6.29 10.61 -8.23
C PHE A 108 -7.16 11.54 -7.42
N LYS A 109 -7.97 12.34 -8.11
CA LYS A 109 -9.04 13.16 -7.56
C LYS A 109 -10.35 12.37 -7.55
N ALA A 110 -11.35 12.91 -6.85
CA ALA A 110 -12.68 12.32 -6.86
C ALA A 110 -13.26 12.28 -8.29
N GLY A 111 -13.75 11.10 -8.72
CA GLY A 111 -14.35 10.90 -10.04
C GLY A 111 -13.36 10.63 -11.18
N GLU A 112 -12.05 10.61 -10.93
CA GLU A 112 -11.07 10.15 -11.91
C GLU A 112 -11.06 8.61 -11.98
N ASN A 113 -11.03 8.08 -13.20
CA ASN A 113 -10.96 6.64 -13.46
C ASN A 113 -9.55 6.22 -13.88
N LEU A 114 -9.23 4.95 -13.64
CA LEU A 114 -7.99 4.37 -14.14
C LEU A 114 -8.14 4.08 -15.64
N ASN A 115 -7.03 3.97 -16.37
CA ASN A 115 -7.10 3.55 -17.76
C ASN A 115 -7.72 2.16 -17.89
N ASP A 116 -8.54 1.99 -18.93
CA ASP A 116 -9.14 0.71 -19.25
C ASP A 116 -8.08 -0.36 -19.53
N LEU A 117 -8.33 -1.56 -19.03
CA LEU A 117 -7.58 -2.77 -19.34
C LEU A 117 -8.06 -3.34 -20.68
N SER A 118 -7.14 -3.53 -21.61
CA SER A 118 -7.41 -4.15 -22.91
C SER A 118 -6.71 -5.50 -22.99
N LEU A 119 -7.47 -6.55 -23.28
CA LEU A 119 -7.01 -7.93 -23.35
C LEU A 119 -7.46 -8.57 -24.67
N VAL A 120 -6.77 -9.62 -25.09
CA VAL A 120 -7.20 -10.50 -26.19
C VAL A 120 -7.31 -11.91 -25.61
N LEU A 121 -8.52 -12.47 -25.59
CA LEU A 121 -8.82 -13.73 -24.92
C LEU A 121 -9.45 -14.73 -25.88
N THR A 122 -9.14 -16.02 -25.72
CA THR A 122 -9.83 -17.09 -26.46
C THR A 122 -11.21 -17.36 -25.85
N PRO A 123 -12.15 -17.99 -26.57
CA PRO A 123 -13.45 -18.35 -26.00
C PRO A 123 -13.35 -19.19 -24.72
N GLY A 124 -14.19 -18.90 -23.73
CA GLY A 124 -14.26 -19.61 -22.44
C GLY A 124 -14.78 -18.76 -21.28
N GLU A 125 -14.88 -19.38 -20.10
CA GLU A 125 -15.26 -18.71 -18.84
C GLU A 125 -14.00 -18.22 -18.12
N TYR A 126 -13.96 -16.92 -17.80
CA TYR A 126 -12.80 -16.23 -17.23
C TYR A 126 -13.11 -15.56 -15.89
N TYR A 127 -12.09 -15.51 -15.05
CA TYR A 127 -12.03 -14.76 -13.80
C TYR A 127 -10.80 -13.84 -13.88
N ILE A 128 -10.98 -12.55 -13.62
CA ILE A 128 -9.89 -11.57 -13.72
C ILE A 128 -9.80 -10.82 -12.41
N SER A 129 -8.62 -10.90 -11.79
CA SER A 129 -8.29 -10.19 -10.56
C SER A 129 -7.24 -9.13 -10.85
N VAL A 130 -7.49 -7.90 -10.41
CA VAL A 130 -6.63 -6.74 -10.63
C VAL A 130 -6.14 -6.22 -9.29
N PHE A 131 -4.86 -5.87 -9.20
CA PHE A 131 -4.19 -5.35 -8.02
C PHE A 131 -3.41 -4.08 -8.37
N THR A 132 -3.56 -3.02 -7.58
CA THR A 132 -2.76 -1.79 -7.71
C THR A 132 -2.14 -1.40 -6.36
N GLY A 133 -1.07 -0.60 -6.38
CA GLY A 133 -0.26 -0.31 -5.20
C GLY A 133 0.58 -1.52 -4.76
N PHE A 134 1.03 -2.32 -5.73
CA PHE A 134 1.62 -3.64 -5.47
C PHE A 134 3.15 -3.68 -5.46
N ASN A 135 3.82 -2.54 -5.65
CA ASN A 135 5.26 -2.48 -5.85
C ASN A 135 6.09 -2.97 -4.65
N PHE A 136 5.53 -2.91 -3.44
CA PHE A 136 6.21 -3.24 -2.18
C PHE A 136 5.50 -4.40 -1.48
N LEU A 137 5.34 -5.50 -2.20
CA LEU A 137 4.68 -6.73 -1.76
C LEU A 137 5.48 -7.95 -2.16
N GLU A 138 5.45 -8.96 -1.29
CA GLU A 138 5.97 -10.28 -1.61
C GLU A 138 4.90 -11.05 -2.40
N TRP A 139 5.16 -11.26 -3.69
CA TRP A 139 4.26 -12.00 -4.57
C TRP A 139 4.48 -13.51 -4.48
N ASN A 140 3.40 -14.28 -4.49
CA ASN A 140 3.49 -15.74 -4.52
C ASN A 140 4.09 -16.22 -5.84
N SER A 141 5.33 -16.70 -5.80
CA SER A 141 6.06 -17.23 -6.96
C SER A 141 5.44 -18.50 -7.57
N HIS A 142 4.48 -19.13 -6.89
CA HIS A 142 3.74 -20.27 -7.42
C HIS A 142 2.57 -19.87 -8.32
N ILE A 143 2.18 -18.59 -8.34
CA ILE A 143 1.21 -18.06 -9.29
C ILE A 143 1.91 -17.94 -10.65
N ARG A 144 1.64 -18.90 -11.52
CA ARG A 144 2.20 -18.98 -12.88
C ARG A 144 1.22 -19.66 -13.81
N LYS A 145 1.36 -19.41 -15.11
CA LYS A 145 0.53 -20.01 -16.16
C LYS A 145 0.41 -21.54 -16.00
N GLY A 146 -0.81 -22.05 -16.12
CA GLY A 146 -1.17 -23.46 -15.95
C GLY A 146 -1.36 -23.90 -14.50
N GLY A 147 -1.09 -23.04 -13.50
CA GLY A 147 -1.36 -23.36 -12.10
C GLY A 147 -2.85 -23.44 -11.79
N ILE A 148 -3.28 -24.48 -11.09
CA ILE A 148 -4.68 -24.63 -10.62
C ILE A 148 -4.83 -23.79 -9.35
N VAL A 149 -5.83 -22.90 -9.34
CA VAL A 149 -6.11 -22.02 -8.21
C VAL A 149 -7.37 -22.42 -7.46
N ALA A 150 -8.35 -23.00 -8.14
CA ALA A 150 -9.58 -23.49 -7.53
C ALA A 150 -10.10 -24.72 -8.27
N ASN A 151 -10.84 -25.57 -7.56
CA ASN A 151 -11.52 -26.76 -8.07
C ASN A 151 -12.69 -27.14 -7.15
N ASN A 152 -13.32 -28.30 -7.38
CA ASN A 152 -14.43 -28.79 -6.54
C ASN A 152 -14.10 -28.95 -5.04
N SER A 153 -12.82 -29.01 -4.65
CA SER A 153 -12.38 -29.17 -3.26
C SER A 153 -11.80 -27.90 -2.64
N LEU A 154 -11.38 -26.93 -3.46
CA LEU A 154 -10.70 -25.70 -3.05
C LEU A 154 -11.30 -24.51 -3.80
N ASP A 155 -11.81 -23.53 -3.08
CA ASP A 155 -12.41 -22.31 -3.65
C ASP A 155 -11.37 -21.21 -4.00
N GLY A 156 -10.08 -21.52 -3.91
CA GLY A 156 -8.98 -20.59 -4.18
C GLY A 156 -8.65 -19.59 -3.06
N THR A 157 -9.46 -19.50 -2.00
CA THR A 157 -9.19 -18.61 -0.86
C THR A 157 -7.93 -19.01 -0.06
N HIS A 158 -7.46 -20.24 -0.25
CA HIS A 158 -6.26 -20.78 0.37
C HIS A 158 -4.98 -20.29 -0.34
N THR A 159 -5.10 -19.91 -1.60
CA THR A 159 -3.99 -19.50 -2.45
C THR A 159 -3.78 -17.99 -2.31
N TYR A 160 -2.75 -17.58 -1.58
CA TYR A 160 -2.40 -16.17 -1.49
C TYR A 160 -1.81 -15.65 -2.80
N ALA A 161 -2.19 -14.43 -3.18
CA ALA A 161 -1.59 -13.66 -4.27
C ALA A 161 -0.31 -12.97 -3.83
N CYS A 162 -0.41 -12.21 -2.74
CA CYS A 162 0.67 -11.40 -2.22
C CYS A 162 0.56 -11.26 -0.70
N THR A 163 1.69 -10.99 -0.07
CA THR A 163 1.80 -10.74 1.39
C THR A 163 2.70 -9.52 1.63
N TYR A 164 2.87 -9.14 2.90
CA TYR A 164 3.84 -8.11 3.28
C TYR A 164 5.24 -8.44 2.74
N GLU A 165 5.93 -7.43 2.22
CA GLU A 165 7.37 -7.52 2.00
C GLU A 165 8.10 -7.43 3.36
N ILE A 166 9.30 -8.00 3.44
CA ILE A 166 10.18 -7.88 4.61
C ILE A 166 11.25 -6.83 4.29
N GLY A 167 11.35 -5.79 5.13
CA GLY A 167 12.32 -4.71 4.91
C GLY A 167 13.75 -5.23 4.85
N SER A 168 14.51 -4.71 3.88
CA SER A 168 15.86 -5.20 3.60
C SER A 168 16.91 -4.73 4.62
N ASP A 169 18.05 -5.42 4.64
CA ASP A 169 19.14 -5.17 5.58
C ASP A 169 19.76 -3.76 5.48
N SER A 170 19.55 -3.07 4.36
CA SER A 170 20.15 -1.77 4.07
C SER A 170 19.34 -0.57 4.59
N TYR A 171 18.17 -0.80 5.19
CA TYR A 171 17.23 0.25 5.56
C TYR A 171 16.74 0.12 7.02
N SER A 172 16.11 1.19 7.52
CA SER A 172 15.63 1.22 8.90
C SER A 172 14.46 0.26 9.16
N ASN A 173 13.73 -0.17 8.13
CA ASN A 173 12.68 -1.17 8.25
C ASN A 173 13.23 -2.62 8.21
N ARG A 174 14.54 -2.82 8.33
CA ARG A 174 15.18 -4.15 8.34
C ARG A 174 14.42 -5.18 9.19
N GLY A 175 14.02 -6.28 8.55
CA GLY A 175 13.35 -7.41 9.19
C GLY A 175 11.89 -7.15 9.59
N ILE A 176 11.33 -5.99 9.23
CA ILE A 176 9.94 -5.62 9.55
C ILE A 176 9.06 -5.92 8.35
N LYS A 177 7.91 -6.57 8.58
CA LYS A 177 6.83 -6.71 7.59
C LYS A 177 6.24 -5.34 7.30
N TYR A 178 6.14 -4.96 6.02
CA TYR A 178 5.71 -3.61 5.67
C TYR A 178 4.87 -3.54 4.39
N LEU A 179 4.07 -2.47 4.30
CA LEU A 179 3.38 -2.03 3.09
C LEU A 179 3.87 -0.63 2.74
N GLY A 180 4.41 -0.49 1.53
CA GLY A 180 4.88 0.81 1.03
C GLY A 180 3.75 1.75 0.62
N GLU A 181 2.63 1.20 0.17
CA GLU A 181 1.54 1.95 -0.47
C GLU A 181 0.17 1.41 -0.07
N GLU A 182 -0.88 2.18 -0.38
CA GLU A 182 -2.25 1.66 -0.30
C GLU A 182 -2.47 0.64 -1.41
N ILE A 183 -3.01 -0.53 -1.07
CA ILE A 183 -3.37 -1.56 -2.05
C ILE A 183 -4.87 -1.59 -2.29
N PHE A 184 -5.21 -1.71 -3.58
CA PHE A 184 -6.58 -1.94 -4.03
C PHE A 184 -6.63 -3.19 -4.89
N SER A 185 -7.73 -3.92 -4.77
CA SER A 185 -7.96 -5.12 -5.58
C SER A 185 -9.43 -5.25 -5.98
N GLY A 186 -9.68 -5.95 -7.07
CA GLY A 186 -11.03 -6.29 -7.48
C GLY A 186 -11.03 -7.47 -8.43
N THR A 187 -12.10 -8.25 -8.39
CA THR A 187 -12.27 -9.43 -9.23
C THR A 187 -13.61 -9.40 -9.94
N THR A 188 -13.62 -9.85 -11.19
CA THR A 188 -14.84 -10.07 -11.98
C THR A 188 -14.79 -11.42 -12.68
N HIS A 189 -15.96 -11.90 -13.10
CA HIS A 189 -16.10 -13.14 -13.86
C HIS A 189 -17.02 -12.90 -15.07
N PHE A 190 -16.72 -13.55 -16.19
CA PHE A 190 -17.48 -13.40 -17.42
C PHE A 190 -17.18 -14.52 -18.41
N THR A 191 -17.96 -14.60 -19.49
CA THR A 191 -17.75 -15.57 -20.56
C THR A 191 -17.40 -14.86 -21.86
N VAL A 192 -16.34 -15.32 -22.51
CA VAL A 192 -15.97 -14.97 -23.87
C VAL A 192 -16.58 -16.00 -24.81
N ASN A 193 -17.56 -15.60 -25.61
CA ASN A 193 -18.23 -16.49 -26.56
C ASN A 193 -17.45 -16.55 -27.86
N LYS A 194 -17.46 -17.72 -28.52
CA LYS A 194 -16.92 -17.85 -29.87
C LYS A 194 -17.70 -16.94 -30.83
N THR A 195 -16.99 -16.16 -31.62
CA THR A 195 -17.60 -15.39 -32.71
C THR A 195 -17.89 -16.31 -33.88
N GLU A 196 -19.11 -16.25 -34.42
CA GLU A 196 -19.53 -17.12 -35.55
C GLU A 196 -18.95 -16.66 -36.89
N ASP A 197 -18.47 -15.41 -37.00
CA ASP A 197 -17.91 -14.79 -38.22
C ASP A 197 -16.86 -13.71 -37.85
N LEU A 198 -15.87 -13.45 -38.74
CA LEU A 198 -14.93 -12.33 -38.60
C LEU A 198 -15.62 -10.95 -38.62
N HIS A 199 -16.86 -10.89 -39.10
CA HIS A 199 -17.69 -9.67 -39.14
C HIS A 199 -18.69 -9.56 -37.99
N SER A 200 -18.69 -10.48 -37.02
CA SER A 200 -19.61 -10.39 -35.88
C SER A 200 -19.34 -9.12 -35.08
N THR A 201 -20.41 -8.36 -34.80
CA THR A 201 -20.38 -7.17 -33.94
C THR A 201 -19.78 -7.50 -32.57
N SER A 202 -19.01 -6.57 -31.99
CA SER A 202 -18.48 -6.73 -30.64
C SER A 202 -19.60 -7.08 -29.66
N ASN A 203 -19.33 -8.02 -28.74
CA ASN A 203 -20.31 -8.37 -27.72
C ASN A 203 -20.44 -7.16 -26.76
N PRO A 204 -21.60 -6.49 -26.68
CA PRO A 204 -21.76 -5.29 -25.87
C PRO A 204 -21.50 -5.52 -24.38
N GLN A 205 -21.59 -6.78 -23.92
CA GLN A 205 -21.25 -7.15 -22.54
C GLN A 205 -19.74 -7.14 -22.27
N LEU A 206 -18.91 -7.44 -23.29
CA LEU A 206 -17.45 -7.40 -23.19
C LEU A 206 -16.89 -5.97 -23.31
N ASP A 207 -17.69 -5.03 -23.83
CA ASP A 207 -17.33 -3.61 -23.98
C ASP A 207 -17.69 -2.76 -22.73
N ASN A 208 -18.51 -3.28 -21.82
CA ASN A 208 -19.00 -2.57 -20.62
C ASN A 208 -18.60 -3.25 -19.31
N MET A 209 -17.55 -4.08 -19.34
CA MET A 209 -17.06 -4.74 -18.16
C MET A 209 -16.44 -3.74 -17.19
N LYS A 210 -16.87 -3.76 -15.93
CA LYS A 210 -16.33 -2.91 -14.85
C LYS A 210 -15.75 -3.78 -13.74
N ILE A 211 -14.54 -3.46 -13.30
CA ILE A 211 -13.96 -3.96 -12.03
C ILE A 211 -13.89 -2.77 -11.08
N VAL A 212 -14.65 -2.86 -9.98
CA VAL A 212 -14.55 -1.91 -8.87
C VAL A 212 -13.46 -2.41 -7.91
N LEU A 213 -12.38 -1.65 -7.81
CA LEU A 213 -11.27 -1.93 -6.92
C LEU A 213 -11.61 -1.44 -5.51
N LYS A 214 -11.46 -2.32 -4.53
CA LYS A 214 -11.69 -2.06 -3.11
C LYS A 214 -10.36 -1.80 -2.42
N ARG A 215 -10.36 -0.88 -1.45
CA ARG A 215 -9.21 -0.62 -0.58
C ARG A 215 -9.08 -1.78 0.41
N ASN A 216 -7.88 -2.37 0.54
CA ASN A 216 -7.66 -3.52 1.43
C ASN A 216 -6.77 -3.21 2.64
N VAL A 217 -6.68 -1.93 3.03
CA VAL A 217 -5.76 -1.49 4.09
C VAL A 217 -6.44 -0.63 5.12
N THR A 218 -5.80 -0.54 6.28
CA THR A 218 -6.02 0.47 7.30
C THR A 218 -4.72 1.24 7.48
N LYS A 219 -4.83 2.52 7.87
CA LYS A 219 -3.67 3.38 8.09
C LYS A 219 -3.60 3.79 9.56
N TYR A 220 -2.44 3.59 10.19
CA TYR A 220 -2.16 4.08 11.53
C TYR A 220 -0.92 4.98 11.52
N ARG A 221 -1.05 6.22 12.02
CA ARG A 221 0.02 7.21 11.96
C ARG A 221 0.55 7.54 13.34
N ILE A 222 1.86 7.64 13.45
CA ILE A 222 2.53 8.25 14.60
C ILE A 222 3.12 9.56 14.10
N ILE A 223 2.60 10.67 14.61
CA ILE A 223 2.94 12.03 14.17
C ILE A 223 3.68 12.74 15.29
N LEU A 224 4.66 13.58 14.95
CA LEU A 224 5.39 14.39 15.92
C LEU A 224 4.96 15.86 15.78
N HIS A 225 4.73 16.53 16.89
CA HIS A 225 4.16 17.87 16.96
C HIS A 225 4.97 18.80 17.89
N ASP A 226 5.19 20.04 17.44
CA ASP A 226 5.69 21.17 18.23
C ASP A 226 4.70 22.34 18.17
N TYR A 227 4.40 22.97 19.31
CA TYR A 227 3.55 24.17 19.34
C TYR A 227 4.25 25.38 18.69
N VAL A 228 3.46 26.36 18.23
CA VAL A 228 3.93 27.57 17.53
C VAL A 228 5.02 28.33 18.30
N ASP A 229 4.86 28.44 19.63
CA ASP A 229 5.74 29.20 20.53
C ASP A 229 6.47 28.32 21.56
N VAL A 230 6.76 27.06 21.23
CA VAL A 230 7.48 26.18 22.14
C VAL A 230 8.93 26.65 22.33
N ASP A 231 9.40 26.63 23.58
CA ASP A 231 10.81 26.87 23.89
C ASP A 231 11.69 25.87 23.11
N PRO A 232 12.78 26.29 22.45
CA PRO A 232 13.74 25.39 21.81
C PRO A 232 14.24 24.23 22.68
N TYR A 233 14.23 24.37 24.02
CA TYR A 233 14.54 23.29 24.97
C TYR A 233 13.49 22.18 25.02
N ASN A 234 12.25 22.52 24.67
CA ASN A 234 11.07 21.64 24.70
C ASN A 234 10.54 21.33 23.29
N SER A 235 11.28 21.67 22.24
CA SER A 235 10.92 21.38 20.84
C SER A 235 11.63 20.13 20.32
N PHE A 236 11.08 19.50 19.29
CA PHE A 236 11.88 18.60 18.46
C PHE A 236 12.98 19.44 17.80
N PHE A 237 14.20 18.89 17.77
CA PHE A 237 15.30 19.64 17.21
C PHE A 237 15.20 19.70 15.67
N SER A 238 15.22 20.92 15.13
CA SER A 238 15.27 21.22 13.69
C SER A 238 16.42 20.49 13.01
N ASN A 239 16.13 19.68 11.99
CA ASN A 239 17.12 18.83 11.36
C ASN A 239 17.09 18.88 9.84
N TYR A 240 18.28 18.78 9.25
CA TYR A 240 18.53 18.55 7.82
C TYR A 240 18.39 17.07 7.43
N SER A 241 17.78 16.23 8.28
CA SER A 241 17.56 14.82 7.98
C SER A 241 16.21 14.33 8.51
N PRO A 242 15.53 13.43 7.77
CA PRO A 242 14.27 12.83 8.17
C PRO A 242 14.36 12.10 9.53
N PRO A 243 13.41 12.29 10.46
CA PRO A 243 13.31 11.42 11.62
C PRO A 243 12.74 10.05 11.24
N ILE A 244 13.22 9.01 11.93
CA ILE A 244 12.72 7.65 11.81
C ILE A 244 11.98 7.27 13.09
N ILE A 245 10.69 7.00 12.95
CA ILE A 245 9.79 6.60 14.02
C ILE A 245 9.64 5.08 13.98
N ARG A 246 9.69 4.43 15.14
CA ARG A 246 9.48 2.99 15.32
C ARG A 246 8.58 2.71 16.51
N ALA A 247 7.84 1.63 16.44
CA ALA A 247 7.10 1.04 17.56
C ALA A 247 6.88 -0.46 17.28
N ASP A 248 6.42 -1.18 18.29
CA ASP A 248 5.95 -2.56 18.14
C ASP A 248 4.44 -2.60 18.38
N MET A 249 3.69 -3.32 17.55
CA MET A 249 2.24 -3.49 17.64
C MET A 249 1.92 -4.96 17.91
N VAL A 250 1.30 -5.24 19.05
CA VAL A 250 0.88 -6.59 19.44
C VAL A 250 -0.64 -6.67 19.46
N ALA A 251 -1.23 -7.60 18.71
CA ALA A 251 -2.67 -7.82 18.69
C ALA A 251 -3.13 -8.46 20.00
N THR A 252 -3.91 -7.73 20.79
CA THR A 252 -4.54 -8.20 22.04
C THR A 252 -5.88 -8.87 21.76
N GLU A 253 -6.59 -8.44 20.72
CA GLU A 253 -7.79 -9.10 20.17
C GLU A 253 -7.73 -9.12 18.64
N GLY A 254 -8.22 -10.21 18.03
CA GLY A 254 -8.12 -10.40 16.58
C GLY A 254 -6.71 -10.78 16.12
N LYS A 255 -6.45 -10.72 14.81
CA LYS A 255 -5.14 -11.00 14.20
C LYS A 255 -4.97 -10.12 12.98
N PHE A 256 -3.74 -9.87 12.60
CA PHE A 256 -3.46 -9.10 11.40
C PHE A 256 -3.73 -9.94 10.14
N VAL A 257 -4.25 -9.29 9.10
CA VAL A 257 -4.37 -9.87 7.76
C VAL A 257 -2.97 -10.02 7.20
N ASP A 258 -2.62 -11.18 6.65
CA ASP A 258 -1.26 -11.49 6.19
C ASP A 258 -0.98 -11.04 4.75
N GLY A 259 -2.05 -10.91 3.95
CA GLY A 259 -1.95 -10.62 2.53
C GLY A 259 -3.31 -10.58 1.83
N LEU A 260 -3.29 -10.80 0.52
CA LEU A 260 -4.50 -10.99 -0.29
C LEU A 260 -4.49 -12.37 -0.95
N ASP A 261 -5.66 -12.95 -1.16
CA ASP A 261 -5.85 -14.20 -1.89
C ASP A 261 -5.83 -13.97 -3.41
N ILE A 262 -5.93 -15.07 -4.18
CA ILE A 262 -5.96 -15.03 -5.64
C ILE A 262 -7.10 -14.17 -6.21
N TRP A 263 -8.19 -14.01 -5.45
CA TRP A 263 -9.35 -13.19 -5.78
C TRP A 263 -9.22 -11.74 -5.31
N GLY A 264 -8.11 -11.40 -4.66
CA GLY A 264 -7.87 -10.08 -4.09
C GLY A 264 -8.56 -9.84 -2.76
N ASN A 265 -9.14 -10.85 -2.11
CA ASN A 265 -9.74 -10.70 -0.78
C ASN A 265 -8.67 -10.82 0.32
N PRO A 266 -8.91 -10.26 1.53
CA PRO A 266 -8.01 -10.43 2.67
C PRO A 266 -7.71 -11.89 2.98
N TRP A 267 -6.42 -12.23 3.03
CA TRP A 267 -5.92 -13.57 3.29
C TRP A 267 -5.24 -13.65 4.65
N TYR A 268 -5.50 -14.76 5.35
CA TYR A 268 -4.85 -15.11 6.60
C TYR A 268 -4.03 -16.36 6.40
N ASN A 269 -2.80 -16.36 6.90
CA ASN A 269 -2.00 -17.56 6.90
C ASN A 269 -2.69 -18.63 7.77
N PRO A 270 -3.09 -19.78 7.19
CA PRO A 270 -3.82 -20.82 7.93
C PRO A 270 -2.94 -21.54 8.95
N GLU A 271 -1.63 -21.55 8.76
CA GLU A 271 -0.68 -22.26 9.62
C GLU A 271 -0.20 -21.39 10.79
N ALA A 272 0.03 -20.09 10.54
CA ALA A 272 0.66 -19.19 11.50
C ALA A 272 -0.01 -17.80 11.49
N PRO A 273 -0.96 -17.52 12.39
CA PRO A 273 -1.61 -16.22 12.44
C PRO A 273 -0.63 -15.13 12.88
N THR A 274 -0.56 -14.02 12.15
CA THR A 274 0.23 -12.86 12.57
C THR A 274 -0.43 -12.12 13.73
N LYS A 275 0.27 -12.09 14.87
CA LYS A 275 -0.16 -11.39 16.11
C LYS A 275 0.72 -10.21 16.48
N GLU A 276 1.86 -10.05 15.81
CA GLU A 276 2.82 -8.99 16.09
C GLU A 276 3.28 -8.37 14.77
N MET A 277 3.38 -7.04 14.75
CA MET A 277 3.95 -6.29 13.65
C MET A 277 4.83 -5.16 14.16
N GLY A 278 5.97 -4.96 13.50
CA GLY A 278 6.77 -3.76 13.70
C GLY A 278 6.12 -2.57 12.99
N TYR A 279 6.26 -1.39 13.58
CA TYR A 279 5.91 -0.11 12.97
C TYR A 279 7.18 0.63 12.61
N CYS A 280 7.26 1.18 11.41
CA CYS A 280 8.37 2.04 11.03
C CYS A 280 7.98 3.05 9.97
N THR A 281 8.16 4.35 10.23
CA THR A 281 7.96 5.40 9.22
C THR A 281 9.10 6.40 9.30
N GLU A 282 9.51 6.89 8.14
CA GLU A 282 10.28 8.13 8.01
C GLU A 282 9.32 9.31 7.88
N ALA A 283 9.68 10.47 8.43
CA ALA A 283 8.93 11.71 8.27
C ALA A 283 9.64 12.68 7.31
N LEU A 284 9.01 13.80 6.96
CA LEU A 284 9.66 14.88 6.22
C LEU A 284 10.85 15.46 7.00
N VAL A 285 11.82 16.04 6.28
CA VAL A 285 12.99 16.71 6.88
C VAL A 285 12.57 17.91 7.71
N ASN A 286 11.62 18.69 7.19
CA ASN A 286 11.12 19.89 7.84
C ASN A 286 9.73 19.63 8.38
N MET A 287 9.43 20.23 9.53
CA MET A 287 8.07 20.26 10.04
C MET A 287 7.22 21.18 9.19
N ILE A 288 5.98 20.78 8.94
CA ILE A 288 5.00 21.57 8.19
C ILE A 288 4.19 22.41 9.19
N PRO A 289 4.19 23.75 9.08
CA PRO A 289 3.35 24.59 9.91
C PRO A 289 1.88 24.44 9.50
N ILE A 290 1.01 24.31 10.49
CA ILE A 290 -0.45 24.24 10.30
C ILE A 290 -1.08 25.29 11.20
N GLU A 291 -1.39 26.43 10.59
CA GLU A 291 -2.03 27.61 11.20
C GLU A 291 -1.57 27.88 12.66
N ASP A 292 -2.51 28.21 13.55
CA ASP A 292 -2.29 28.44 14.98
C ASP A 292 -2.21 27.13 15.80
N ASP A 293 -2.02 25.97 15.13
CA ASP A 293 -2.04 24.66 15.78
C ASP A 293 -0.62 24.19 16.14
N GLY A 294 0.36 24.53 15.29
CA GLY A 294 1.78 24.19 15.52
C GLY A 294 2.47 23.74 14.25
N LYS A 295 3.53 22.96 14.41
CA LYS A 295 4.33 22.37 13.33
C LYS A 295 4.40 20.87 13.50
N TYR A 296 4.30 20.14 12.39
CA TYR A 296 4.17 18.69 12.40
C TYR A 296 5.22 18.01 11.52
N TYR A 297 5.85 16.95 12.02
CA TYR A 297 6.55 15.99 11.16
C TYR A 297 5.54 15.02 10.55
N LEU A 298 5.18 15.26 9.29
CA LEU A 298 4.33 14.36 8.51
C LEU A 298 5.17 13.24 7.91
N SER A 299 4.61 12.04 7.75
CA SER A 299 5.28 10.92 7.07
C SER A 299 5.78 11.34 5.67
N THR A 300 6.92 10.82 5.22
CA THR A 300 7.36 11.11 3.85
C THR A 300 6.71 10.12 2.86
N PRO A 301 6.04 10.62 1.80
CA PRO A 301 5.36 9.77 0.84
C PRO A 301 6.31 9.03 -0.11
N ASN A 302 7.60 9.37 -0.09
CA ASN A 302 8.68 8.77 -0.87
C ASN A 302 9.84 8.35 0.06
N ALA A 303 9.52 7.88 1.27
CA ALA A 303 10.47 7.38 2.26
C ALA A 303 11.51 6.40 1.70
N ARG A 304 12.56 6.14 2.45
CA ARG A 304 13.33 4.89 2.31
C ARG A 304 12.83 3.82 3.28
N VAL A 305 11.93 4.21 4.19
CA VAL A 305 11.46 3.45 5.33
C VAL A 305 9.96 3.70 5.48
N TYR A 306 9.18 2.78 4.91
CA TYR A 306 7.73 2.92 4.80
C TYR A 306 7.03 1.92 5.70
N ALA A 307 6.09 2.40 6.51
CA ALA A 307 4.77 1.81 6.65
C ALA A 307 3.95 2.53 7.73
N PRO A 308 2.90 3.25 7.30
CA PRO A 308 1.73 3.45 8.12
C PRO A 308 0.56 2.53 7.72
N TYR A 309 0.73 1.62 6.74
CA TYR A 309 -0.36 0.77 6.21
C TYR A 309 -0.29 -0.68 6.70
N PHE A 310 -1.47 -1.24 6.94
CA PHE A 310 -1.66 -2.64 7.30
C PHE A 310 -2.82 -3.22 6.49
N PHE A 311 -2.72 -4.46 6.01
CA PHE A 311 -3.87 -5.12 5.40
C PHE A 311 -5.03 -5.18 6.40
N SER A 312 -6.26 -5.05 5.90
CA SER A 312 -7.46 -5.05 6.73
C SER A 312 -8.63 -5.71 6.01
N LYS A 313 -9.59 -6.22 6.79
CA LYS A 313 -10.79 -6.88 6.29
C LYS A 313 -12.03 -6.24 6.91
N GLU A 314 -13.04 -5.99 6.09
CA GLU A 314 -14.33 -5.47 6.54
C GLU A 314 -14.95 -6.37 7.62
N GLY A 315 -15.39 -5.76 8.72
CA GLY A 315 -15.94 -6.45 9.89
C GLY A 315 -14.91 -6.98 10.89
N ASP A 316 -13.63 -7.05 10.52
CA ASP A 316 -12.56 -7.45 11.44
C ASP A 316 -11.98 -6.21 12.16
N ASN A 317 -12.12 -6.18 13.48
CA ASN A 317 -11.53 -5.15 14.34
C ASN A 317 -10.34 -5.75 15.08
N VAL A 318 -9.13 -5.25 14.80
CA VAL A 318 -7.91 -5.74 15.46
C VAL A 318 -7.54 -4.76 16.57
N LYS A 319 -7.67 -5.18 17.83
CA LYS A 319 -7.18 -4.37 18.95
C LYS A 319 -5.70 -4.65 19.15
N VAL A 320 -4.94 -3.58 19.27
CA VAL A 320 -3.47 -3.63 19.35
C VAL A 320 -2.98 -2.83 20.54
N GLN A 321 -1.95 -3.36 21.19
CA GLN A 321 -1.14 -2.64 22.15
C GLN A 321 0.15 -2.22 21.44
N LEU A 322 0.39 -0.91 21.40
CA LEU A 322 1.61 -0.32 20.89
C LEU A 322 2.59 -0.07 22.04
N SER A 323 3.86 -0.38 21.80
CA SER A 323 4.92 -0.22 22.79
C SER A 323 6.27 0.07 22.12
N ASN A 324 7.33 0.22 22.93
CA ASN A 324 8.70 0.38 22.47
C ASN A 324 8.91 1.54 21.48
N PHE A 325 8.18 2.65 21.65
CA PHE A 325 8.25 3.77 20.73
C PHE A 325 9.63 4.42 20.73
N ARG A 326 10.13 4.71 19.53
CA ARG A 326 11.45 5.29 19.30
C ARG A 326 11.40 6.30 18.18
N VAL A 327 11.95 7.49 18.39
CA VAL A 327 12.20 8.46 17.32
C VAL A 327 13.68 8.72 17.23
N ASN A 328 14.28 8.45 16.06
CA ASN A 328 15.70 8.63 15.81
C ASN A 328 15.91 9.81 14.86
N PHE A 329 16.80 10.72 15.25
CA PHE A 329 17.31 11.79 14.39
C PHE A 329 18.79 11.55 14.09
N ALA A 330 19.10 11.16 12.86
CA ALA A 330 20.42 10.66 12.47
C ALA A 330 21.57 11.67 12.67
N VAL A 331 21.33 12.96 12.40
CA VAL A 331 22.39 13.98 12.35
C VAL A 331 22.95 14.33 13.73
N ASN A 332 22.10 14.32 14.77
CA ASN A 332 22.53 14.70 16.12
C ASN A 332 22.56 13.53 17.10
N GLN A 333 22.44 12.30 16.60
CA GLN A 333 22.39 11.09 17.43
C GLN A 333 21.31 11.18 18.54
N ARG A 334 20.24 11.94 18.30
CA ARG A 334 19.15 12.13 19.26
C ARG A 334 18.11 11.05 19.11
N TYR A 335 17.62 10.59 20.24
CA TYR A 335 16.81 9.40 20.35
C TYR A 335 15.72 9.59 21.41
N TYR A 336 14.46 9.73 20.99
CA TYR A 336 13.33 9.91 21.90
C TYR A 336 12.63 8.58 22.20
N LYS A 337 12.19 8.36 23.44
CA LYS A 337 11.43 7.18 23.89
C LYS A 337 10.09 7.54 24.51
N TYR A 338 9.06 6.76 24.22
CA TYR A 338 7.88 6.70 25.07
C TYR A 338 7.96 5.43 25.93
N SER A 339 7.84 5.57 27.25
CA SER A 339 7.94 4.42 28.19
C SER A 339 6.59 3.74 28.46
N GLY A 340 5.47 4.35 28.05
CA GLY A 340 4.14 3.77 28.23
C GLY A 340 3.74 2.81 27.11
N THR A 341 2.53 2.28 27.24
CA THR A 341 1.85 1.51 26.18
C THR A 341 0.57 2.21 25.77
N ILE A 342 0.20 2.10 24.50
CA ILE A 342 -1.00 2.72 23.94
C ILE A 342 -1.89 1.63 23.36
N GLU A 343 -3.19 1.71 23.61
CA GLU A 343 -4.16 0.83 22.97
C GLU A 343 -4.76 1.53 21.74
N ALA A 344 -4.92 0.79 20.67
CA ALA A 344 -5.62 1.25 19.47
C ALA A 344 -6.48 0.14 18.87
N THR A 345 -7.45 0.51 18.04
CA THR A 345 -8.24 -0.44 17.26
C THR A 345 -8.04 -0.14 15.78
N LEU A 346 -7.51 -1.11 15.05
CA LEU A 346 -7.35 -1.02 13.61
C LEU A 346 -8.66 -1.45 12.94
N LEU A 347 -9.27 -0.50 12.24
CA LEU A 347 -10.54 -0.67 11.52
C LEU A 347 -10.30 -0.70 10.03
N HIS A 348 -11.04 -1.55 9.31
CA HIS A 348 -10.99 -1.59 7.86
C HIS A 348 -11.34 -0.24 7.23
N ASN A 349 -10.62 0.10 6.16
CA ASN A 349 -10.78 1.35 5.44
C ASN A 349 -10.70 2.63 6.31
N ASN A 350 -10.01 2.57 7.45
CA ASN A 350 -9.86 3.69 8.37
C ASN A 350 -8.47 4.31 8.33
N ILE A 351 -8.39 5.56 8.77
CA ILE A 351 -7.15 6.27 9.06
C ILE A 351 -7.24 6.76 10.50
N ASP A 352 -6.27 6.35 11.32
CA ASP A 352 -6.17 6.75 12.72
C ASP A 352 -4.71 7.01 13.08
N GLY A 353 -4.46 7.47 14.31
CA GLY A 353 -3.11 7.64 14.79
C GLY A 353 -3.01 8.30 16.15
N ILE A 354 -1.77 8.60 16.50
CA ILE A 354 -1.38 9.26 17.73
C ILE A 354 -0.39 10.37 17.43
N ILE A 355 -0.41 11.38 18.28
CA ILE A 355 0.50 12.50 18.21
C ILE A 355 1.40 12.46 19.44
N PHE A 356 2.70 12.59 19.21
CA PHE A 356 3.69 12.78 20.26
C PHE A 356 4.27 14.19 20.18
N ARG A 357 4.62 14.69 21.35
CA ARG A 357 5.42 15.91 21.54
C ARG A 357 6.66 15.59 22.38
N PRO A 358 7.67 16.46 22.42
CA PRO A 358 8.77 16.31 23.35
C PRO A 358 8.25 16.41 24.79
N GLY A 359 8.80 15.57 25.67
CA GLY A 359 8.45 15.59 27.08
C GLY A 359 9.05 16.78 27.83
N THR A 360 8.40 17.14 28.94
CA THR A 360 8.83 18.20 29.85
C THR A 360 9.72 17.65 30.98
N GLU A 361 10.81 18.35 31.25
CA GLU A 361 11.88 18.19 32.27
C GLU A 361 11.83 17.09 33.35
N THR A 362 13.02 16.53 33.66
CA THR A 362 13.44 16.15 35.04
C THR A 362 14.95 16.23 35.24
N GLU A 363 15.78 16.02 34.20
CA GLU A 363 17.23 16.26 34.22
C GLU A 363 17.66 16.95 32.91
N ILE A 364 18.55 17.95 33.03
CA ILE A 364 19.18 18.62 31.88
C ILE A 364 20.44 17.84 31.54
N ILE A 365 20.50 17.30 30.33
CA ILE A 365 21.74 16.72 29.79
C ILE A 365 22.56 17.86 29.20
N GLU A 366 23.72 18.16 29.81
CA GLU A 366 24.65 19.15 29.28
C GLU A 366 25.11 18.75 27.85
N GLY A 367 24.90 19.66 26.90
CA GLY A 367 25.18 19.50 25.47
C GLY A 367 24.69 20.72 24.69
N SER A 368 24.99 20.83 23.40
CA SER A 368 24.48 21.92 22.55
C SER A 368 23.64 21.38 21.38
N PRO A 369 22.33 21.63 21.36
CA PRO A 369 21.57 22.23 22.46
C PRO A 369 21.44 21.27 23.66
N PRO A 370 21.21 21.82 24.87
CA PRO A 370 20.80 21.03 26.03
C PRO A 370 19.48 20.30 25.74
N ALA A 371 19.25 19.15 26.37
CA ALA A 371 18.01 18.39 26.23
C ALA A 371 17.46 18.03 27.60
N THR A 372 16.14 18.07 27.75
CA THR A 372 15.42 17.28 28.76
C THR A 372 15.53 15.81 28.36
N ASN A 373 15.32 14.88 29.31
CA ASN A 373 15.28 13.45 29.03
C ASN A 373 14.57 13.21 27.68
N LEU A 374 15.26 12.62 26.70
CA LEU A 374 14.78 12.41 25.33
C LEU A 374 13.56 11.48 25.35
N VAL A 375 12.42 12.04 25.72
CA VAL A 375 11.19 11.37 26.10
C VAL A 375 10.09 11.95 25.25
N LEU A 376 9.19 11.07 24.83
CA LEU A 376 7.96 11.45 24.15
C LEU A 376 6.86 11.59 25.20
N GLU A 377 6.02 12.60 25.04
CA GLU A 377 4.74 12.70 25.73
C GLU A 377 3.62 12.55 24.71
N MET A 378 2.56 11.83 25.08
CA MET A 378 1.35 11.79 24.25
C MET A 378 0.75 13.20 24.21
N ASP A 379 0.52 13.70 23.00
CA ASP A 379 -0.25 14.90 22.82
C ASP A 379 -1.74 14.52 22.74
N GLY A 380 -2.44 14.79 23.84
CA GLY A 380 -3.88 14.56 23.94
C GLY A 380 -4.72 15.62 23.20
N THR A 381 -4.10 16.64 22.62
CA THR A 381 -4.82 17.63 21.83
C THR A 381 -5.29 17.00 20.53
N LYS A 382 -6.58 17.20 20.21
CA LYS A 382 -7.07 16.94 18.86
C LYS A 382 -6.64 18.12 18.02
N PRO A 383 -5.91 17.90 16.90
CA PRO A 383 -5.58 19.01 16.03
C PRO A 383 -6.83 19.72 15.55
N LYS A 384 -6.75 21.03 15.32
CA LYS A 384 -7.85 21.83 14.73
C LYS A 384 -8.20 21.37 13.32
N SER A 385 -7.20 20.85 12.59
CA SER A 385 -7.36 20.29 11.25
C SER A 385 -6.94 18.80 11.19
N PRO A 386 -7.69 17.86 11.79
CA PRO A 386 -7.35 16.43 11.74
C PRO A 386 -7.28 15.89 10.33
N LEU A 387 -8.13 16.41 9.43
CA LEU A 387 -8.07 16.06 8.01
C LEU A 387 -6.72 16.48 7.43
N GLU A 388 -6.24 17.69 7.66
CA GLU A 388 -4.94 18.14 7.14
C GLU A 388 -3.76 17.34 7.72
N ILE A 389 -3.84 16.88 8.97
CA ILE A 389 -2.71 16.19 9.60
C ILE A 389 -2.73 14.69 9.31
N PHE A 390 -3.91 14.06 9.35
CA PHE A 390 -4.06 12.62 9.21
C PHE A 390 -4.42 12.16 7.80
N ASN A 391 -4.99 13.02 6.92
CA ASN A 391 -5.36 12.64 5.55
C ASN A 391 -4.18 11.96 4.85
N SER A 392 -4.46 10.82 4.23
CA SER A 392 -3.51 10.02 3.48
C SER A 392 -2.71 10.81 2.43
N TYR A 393 -3.25 11.95 1.99
CA TYR A 393 -2.72 12.77 0.90
C TYR A 393 -2.39 14.19 1.31
N ALA A 394 -2.52 14.52 2.60
CA ALA A 394 -2.09 15.79 3.16
C ALA A 394 -0.70 16.19 2.65
N GLU A 395 0.24 15.24 2.67
CA GLU A 395 1.63 15.42 2.24
C GLU A 395 1.74 15.84 0.75
N PHE A 396 0.85 15.37 -0.13
CA PHE A 396 0.81 15.80 -1.54
C PHE A 396 0.13 17.14 -1.71
N ASN A 397 -0.98 17.33 -1.01
CA ASN A 397 -1.74 18.56 -1.07
C ASN A 397 -0.91 19.73 -0.50
N PHE A 398 -0.06 19.50 0.51
CA PHE A 398 0.86 20.51 1.06
C PHE A 398 2.05 20.84 0.16
N LEU A 399 2.58 19.85 -0.58
CA LEU A 399 3.67 20.09 -1.53
C LEU A 399 3.22 20.79 -2.83
N GLN A 400 1.91 20.99 -3.00
CA GLN A 400 1.30 21.69 -4.15
C GLN A 400 0.84 23.11 -3.83
N ILE A 401 0.91 23.55 -2.56
CA ILE A 401 0.62 24.94 -2.20
C ILE A 401 1.88 25.78 -2.54
N PRO A 402 1.77 26.83 -3.39
CA PRO A 402 2.90 27.64 -3.84
C PRO A 402 3.76 28.27 -2.73
#